data_AF-A0A2V8YJ41-F1
#
_entry.id   AF-A0A2V8YJ41-F1
#
_cell.length_a   1.000
_cell.length_b   1.000
_cell.length_c   1.000
_cell.angle_alpha   90.00
_cell.angle_beta   90.00
_cell.angle_gamma   90.00
#
_symmetry.space_group_name_H-M   'P 1'
#
loop_
_entity.id
_entity.type
_entity.pdbx_description
1 polymer ?
#
loop_
_entity_poly.entity_id
_entity_poly.type
_entity_poly.pdbx_seq_one_letter_code
_entity_poly.pdbx_strand_id
1 'polypeptide(L)'
;MFFAAVLKTFCEWCDNSFFGSAVRNSRWLFPFVEIFHLLALGVLGGTILLINLRALGLRFRRDPVSEVARELQPWMVGSLAAMLASGFFLFSSEALRMYFNLAFRLKMAFLVLAILFTFTLYRRVTFSKETRISPLKLKLVALLSIVLWSGVALGGRAIGYTRQVRTETRIMILALPPKCISW
;
A
#
# COMPACT_ATOMS: atom_id res chain seq x y z
N MET A 1 15.47 -6.71 -19.43
CA MET A 1 14.76 -7.92 -19.93
C MET A 1 14.72 -9.05 -18.91
N PHE A 2 15.85 -9.40 -18.26
CA PHE A 2 15.92 -10.49 -17.27
C PHE A 2 14.95 -10.34 -16.08
N PHE A 3 14.88 -9.15 -15.48
CA PHE A 3 13.98 -8.87 -14.35
C PHE A 3 12.49 -9.05 -14.71
N ALA A 4 12.10 -8.62 -15.92
CA ALA A 4 10.73 -8.77 -16.38
C ALA A 4 10.36 -10.26 -16.63
N ALA A 5 11.32 -11.07 -17.09
CA ALA A 5 11.12 -12.50 -17.27
C ALA A 5 10.97 -13.23 -15.93
N VAL A 6 11.88 -13.00 -14.98
CA VAL A 6 11.82 -13.59 -13.62
C VAL A 6 10.52 -13.22 -12.92
N LEU A 7 10.10 -11.95 -13.01
CA LEU A 7 8.87 -11.50 -12.39
C LEU A 7 7.63 -12.14 -13.03
N LYS A 8 7.63 -12.32 -14.36
CA LYS A 8 6.55 -13.02 -15.07
C LYS A 8 6.44 -14.49 -14.64
N THR A 9 7.56 -15.20 -14.56
CA THR A 9 7.60 -16.59 -14.09
C THR A 9 7.16 -16.72 -12.64
N PHE A 10 7.55 -15.77 -11.78
CA PHE A 10 7.08 -15.72 -10.39
C PHE A 10 5.57 -15.47 -10.29
N CYS A 11 5.03 -14.55 -11.10
CA CYS A 11 3.59 -14.29 -11.19
C CYS A 11 2.82 -15.53 -11.69
N GLU A 12 3.35 -16.25 -12.68
CA GLU A 12 2.76 -17.50 -13.19
C GLU A 12 2.79 -18.62 -12.16
N TRP A 13 3.87 -18.72 -11.35
CA TRP A 13 3.94 -19.66 -10.24
C TRP A 13 2.94 -19.32 -9.13
N CYS A 14 2.78 -18.04 -8.79
CA CYS A 14 1.78 -17.56 -7.83
C CYS A 14 0.34 -17.81 -8.32
N ASP A 15 0.06 -17.61 -9.61
CA ASP A 15 -1.26 -17.82 -10.22
C ASP A 15 -1.64 -19.31 -10.27
N ASN A 16 -0.68 -20.21 -10.48
CA ASN A 16 -0.87 -21.67 -10.47
C ASN A 16 -0.81 -22.30 -9.07
N SER A 17 -0.44 -21.54 -8.04
CA SER A 17 -0.36 -22.04 -6.68
C SER A 17 -1.75 -22.37 -6.12
N PHE A 18 -1.82 -23.40 -5.26
CA PHE A 18 -3.05 -23.83 -4.59
C PHE A 18 -3.81 -22.66 -3.94
N PHE A 19 -3.09 -21.69 -3.39
CA PHE A 19 -3.66 -20.48 -2.78
C PHE A 19 -4.28 -19.52 -3.81
N GLY A 20 -3.65 -19.31 -4.97
CA GLY A 20 -4.19 -18.48 -6.05
C GLY A 20 -5.49 -19.07 -6.61
N SER A 21 -5.50 -20.38 -6.83
CA SER A 21 -6.68 -21.15 -7.25
C SER A 21 -7.79 -21.13 -6.19
N ALA A 22 -7.47 -21.33 -4.90
CA ALA A 22 -8.45 -21.33 -3.81
C ALA A 22 -9.14 -19.97 -3.62
N VAL A 23 -8.37 -18.88 -3.71
CA VAL A 23 -8.92 -17.51 -3.64
C VAL A 23 -9.73 -17.17 -4.90
N ARG A 24 -9.28 -17.61 -6.09
CA ARG A 24 -9.98 -17.36 -7.36
C ARG A 24 -11.30 -18.15 -7.48
N ASN A 25 -11.34 -19.39 -6.99
CA ASN A 25 -12.52 -20.26 -7.07
C ASN A 25 -13.56 -19.94 -5.98
N SER A 26 -13.17 -19.24 -4.91
CA SER A 26 -14.08 -18.89 -3.82
C SER A 26 -14.42 -17.40 -3.83
N ARG A 27 -15.69 -17.09 -4.14
CA ARG A 27 -16.23 -15.72 -4.13
C ARG A 27 -16.08 -14.99 -2.79
N TRP A 28 -15.88 -15.71 -1.69
CA TRP A 28 -15.82 -15.15 -0.33
C TRP A 28 -14.41 -14.94 0.20
N LEU A 29 -13.43 -15.72 -0.27
CA LEU A 29 -12.05 -15.63 0.21
C LEU A 29 -11.41 -14.30 -0.20
N PHE A 30 -11.65 -13.84 -1.42
CA PHE A 30 -11.14 -12.54 -1.90
C PHE A 30 -11.61 -11.36 -1.02
N PRO A 31 -12.92 -11.11 -0.82
CA PRO A 31 -13.37 -9.99 0.02
C PRO A 31 -12.98 -10.15 1.49
N PHE A 32 -12.89 -11.38 2.00
CA PHE A 32 -12.43 -11.61 3.37
C PHE A 32 -10.97 -11.17 3.56
N VAL A 33 -10.06 -11.63 2.70
CA VAL A 33 -8.65 -11.22 2.72
C VAL A 33 -8.51 -9.70 2.49
N GLU A 34 -9.35 -9.12 1.63
CA GLU A 34 -9.39 -7.67 1.40
C GLU A 34 -9.77 -6.89 2.68
N ILE A 35 -10.75 -7.36 3.45
CA ILE A 35 -11.11 -6.74 4.74
C ILE A 35 -9.92 -6.76 5.70
N PHE A 36 -9.25 -7.91 5.86
CA PHE A 36 -8.06 -8.01 6.71
C PHE A 36 -6.93 -7.09 6.24
N HIS A 37 -6.74 -6.99 4.92
CA HIS A 37 -5.74 -6.11 4.33
C HIS A 37 -6.01 -4.63 4.66
N LEU A 38 -7.27 -4.20 4.54
CA LEU A 38 -7.68 -2.83 4.85
C LEU A 38 -7.63 -2.53 6.36
N LEU A 39 -7.97 -3.49 7.21
CA LEU A 39 -7.82 -3.36 8.66
C LEU A 39 -6.34 -3.20 9.04
N ALA A 40 -5.45 -4.03 8.48
CA ALA A 40 -4.01 -3.92 8.71
C ALA A 40 -3.47 -2.56 8.25
N LEU A 41 -3.90 -2.08 7.08
CA LEU A 41 -3.55 -0.73 6.59
C LEU A 41 -4.09 0.36 7.52
N GLY A 42 -5.30 0.20 8.07
CA GLY A 42 -5.90 1.14 9.02
C GLY A 42 -5.13 1.22 10.34
N VAL A 43 -4.73 0.08 10.90
CA VAL A 43 -3.88 0.03 12.10
C VAL A 43 -2.51 0.64 11.83
N LEU A 44 -1.90 0.33 10.69
CA LEU A 44 -0.61 0.88 10.28
C LEU A 44 -0.68 2.40 10.10
N GLY A 45 -1.66 2.89 9.36
CA GLY A 45 -1.90 4.33 9.18
C GLY A 45 -2.22 5.03 10.49
N GLY A 46 -3.02 4.42 11.36
CA GLY A 46 -3.39 4.95 12.67
C GLY A 46 -2.19 5.08 13.61
N THR A 47 -1.35 4.06 13.71
CA THR A 47 -0.11 4.12 14.53
C THR A 47 0.83 5.22 14.05
N ILE A 48 1.04 5.35 12.74
CA ILE A 48 1.87 6.42 12.16
C ILE A 48 1.25 7.80 12.39
N LEU A 49 -0.07 7.93 12.25
CA LEU A 49 -0.79 9.16 12.51
C LEU A 49 -0.66 9.60 13.97
N LEU A 50 -0.77 8.67 14.92
CA LEU A 50 -0.59 8.97 16.35
C LEU A 50 0.81 9.49 16.67
N ILE A 51 1.85 8.85 16.12
CA ILE A 51 3.24 9.32 16.28
C ILE A 51 3.41 10.71 15.64
N ASN A 52 2.81 10.95 14.47
CA ASN A 52 2.86 12.26 13.80
C ASN A 52 2.13 13.36 14.57
N LEU A 53 0.94 13.07 15.13
CA LEU A 53 0.19 14.02 15.96
C LEU A 53 0.98 14.39 17.21
N ARG A 54 1.72 13.43 17.78
CA ARG A 54 2.64 13.69 18.88
C ARG A 54 3.86 14.53 18.44
N ALA A 55 4.45 14.22 17.29
CA ALA A 55 5.53 14.99 16.69
C ALA A 55 5.13 16.45 16.38
N LEU A 56 3.87 16.68 16.02
CA LEU A 56 3.28 18.01 15.80
C LEU A 56 2.91 18.75 17.10
N GLY A 57 2.95 18.07 18.26
CA GLY A 57 2.60 18.64 19.56
C GLY A 57 1.10 18.84 19.80
N LEU A 58 0.26 18.16 19.00
CA LEU A 58 -1.22 18.24 19.05
C LEU A 58 -1.83 17.27 20.08
N ARG A 59 -1.15 16.17 20.41
CA ARG A 59 -1.59 15.13 21.37
C ARG A 59 -0.39 14.59 22.16
N PHE A 60 -0.61 14.00 23.35
CA PHE A 60 0.42 13.37 24.20
C PHE A 60 1.60 14.28 24.59
N ARG A 61 1.34 15.56 24.92
CA ARG A 61 2.37 16.57 25.22
C ARG A 61 3.33 16.23 26.38
N ARG A 62 2.97 15.26 27.22
CA ARG A 62 3.74 14.90 28.42
C ARG A 62 4.83 13.85 28.15
N ASP A 63 4.63 12.98 27.16
CA ASP A 63 5.53 11.84 26.91
C ASP A 63 6.42 12.13 25.70
N PRO A 64 7.73 11.88 25.72
CA PRO A 64 8.60 12.16 24.57
C PRO A 64 8.18 11.37 23.31
N VAL A 65 8.44 11.93 22.13
CA VAL A 65 8.04 11.32 20.83
C VAL A 65 8.62 9.91 20.68
N SER A 66 9.82 9.68 21.22
CA SER A 66 10.51 8.38 21.21
C SER A 66 9.80 7.31 22.03
N GLU A 67 9.14 7.67 23.11
CA GLU A 67 8.44 6.72 24.00
C GLU A 67 7.14 6.25 23.37
N VAL A 68 6.33 7.20 22.88
CA VAL A 68 5.11 6.90 22.12
C VAL A 68 5.42 6.05 20.88
N ALA A 69 6.49 6.37 20.17
CA ALA A 69 6.90 5.58 19.01
C ALA A 69 7.37 4.17 19.36
N ARG A 70 8.01 3.98 20.52
CA ARG A 70 8.47 2.66 20.99
C ARG A 70 7.28 1.77 21.36
N GLU A 71 6.26 2.34 21.99
CA GLU A 71 5.01 1.60 22.32
C GLU A 71 4.23 1.21 21.06
N LEU A 72 4.20 2.07 20.05
CA LEU A 72 3.48 1.83 18.80
C LEU A 72 4.29 1.03 17.77
N GLN A 73 5.61 0.89 17.97
CA GLN A 73 6.49 0.15 17.07
C GLN A 73 6.06 -1.31 16.81
N PRO A 74 5.72 -2.14 17.83
CA PRO A 74 5.28 -3.51 17.58
C PRO A 74 3.98 -3.57 16.76
N TRP A 75 3.05 -2.65 17.02
CA TRP A 75 1.81 -2.54 16.25
C TRP A 75 2.08 -2.10 14.81
N MET A 76 2.98 -1.14 14.59
CA MET A 76 3.41 -0.70 13.26
C MET A 76 4.06 -1.85 12.48
N VAL A 77 4.99 -2.60 13.09
CA VAL A 77 5.66 -3.72 12.41
C VAL A 77 4.70 -4.89 12.17
N GLY A 78 3.86 -5.25 13.16
CA GLY A 78 2.89 -6.32 13.04
C GLY A 78 1.83 -6.04 11.97
N SER A 79 1.30 -4.81 11.96
CA SER A 79 0.34 -4.35 10.94
C SER A 79 0.96 -4.29 9.54
N LEU A 80 2.22 -3.85 9.42
CA LEU A 80 2.96 -3.90 8.16
C LEU A 80 3.14 -5.34 7.66
N ALA A 81 3.54 -6.27 8.52
CA ALA A 81 3.70 -7.67 8.17
C ALA A 81 2.36 -8.29 7.72
N ALA A 82 1.28 -8.05 8.45
CA ALA A 82 -0.07 -8.50 8.10
C ALA A 82 -0.55 -7.90 6.78
N MET A 83 -0.31 -6.61 6.55
CA MET A 83 -0.65 -5.92 5.31
C MET A 83 0.12 -6.48 4.11
N LEU A 84 1.42 -6.76 4.27
CA LEU A 84 2.24 -7.35 3.20
C LEU A 84 1.81 -8.78 2.90
N ALA A 85 1.56 -9.60 3.92
CA ALA A 85 1.10 -10.98 3.75
C ALA A 85 -0.26 -11.04 3.04
N SER A 86 -1.25 -10.30 3.55
CA SER A 86 -2.59 -10.23 2.93
C SER A 86 -2.53 -9.62 1.51
N GLY A 87 -1.70 -8.59 1.30
CA GLY A 87 -1.51 -7.98 -0.01
C GLY A 87 -0.88 -8.94 -1.02
N PHE A 88 0.05 -9.80 -0.57
CA PHE A 88 0.62 -10.87 -1.38
C PHE A 88 -0.44 -11.90 -1.79
N PHE A 89 -1.31 -12.32 -0.87
CA PHE A 89 -2.43 -13.21 -1.20
C PHE A 89 -3.38 -12.62 -2.24
N LEU A 90 -3.76 -11.34 -2.07
CA LEU A 90 -4.61 -10.63 -3.04
C LEU A 90 -3.93 -10.52 -4.41
N PHE A 91 -2.63 -10.18 -4.41
CA PHE A 91 -1.85 -10.12 -5.64
C PHE A 91 -1.77 -11.48 -6.35
N SER A 92 -1.52 -12.56 -5.61
CA SER A 92 -1.42 -13.92 -6.16
C SER A 92 -2.68 -14.37 -6.91
N SER A 93 -3.86 -13.88 -6.54
CA SER A 93 -5.14 -14.24 -7.19
C SER A 93 -5.34 -13.62 -8.58
N GLU A 94 -4.66 -12.51 -8.88
CA GLU A 94 -4.75 -11.77 -10.14
C GLU A 94 -3.39 -11.19 -10.57
N ALA A 95 -2.30 -11.93 -10.37
CA ALA A 95 -0.92 -11.42 -10.49
C ALA A 95 -0.63 -10.86 -11.90
N LEU A 96 -1.02 -11.59 -12.95
CA LEU A 96 -0.83 -11.18 -14.34
C LEU A 96 -1.64 -9.92 -14.71
N ARG A 97 -2.87 -9.78 -14.20
CA ARG A 97 -3.68 -8.57 -14.45
C ARG A 97 -3.16 -7.35 -13.71
N MET A 98 -2.72 -7.54 -12.47
CA MET A 98 -2.17 -6.47 -11.64
C MET A 98 -0.84 -5.95 -12.18
N TYR A 99 0.00 -6.82 -12.76
CA TYR A 99 1.29 -6.44 -13.33
C TYR A 99 1.18 -5.37 -14.43
N PHE A 100 0.19 -5.47 -15.32
CA PHE A 100 0.01 -4.49 -16.39
C PHE A 100 -0.65 -3.19 -15.92
N ASN A 101 -1.30 -3.18 -14.75
CA ASN A 101 -2.00 -1.99 -14.25
C ASN A 101 -1.01 -0.92 -13.76
N LEU A 102 -1.10 0.29 -14.34
CA LEU A 102 -0.27 1.43 -13.95
C LEU A 102 -0.54 1.88 -12.50
N ALA A 103 -1.80 1.84 -12.05
CA ALA A 103 -2.17 2.23 -10.69
C ALA A 103 -1.52 1.31 -9.64
N PHE A 104 -1.42 0.00 -9.94
CA PHE A 104 -0.74 -0.96 -9.08
C PHE A 104 0.77 -0.70 -9.02
N ARG A 105 1.41 -0.38 -10.14
CA ARG A 105 2.84 -0.03 -10.20
C ARG A 105 3.15 1.22 -9.38
N LEU A 106 2.33 2.26 -9.51
CA LEU A 106 2.46 3.47 -8.68
C LEU A 106 2.28 3.14 -7.20
N LYS A 107 1.24 2.37 -6.83
CA LYS A 107 1.02 1.93 -5.45
C LYS A 107 2.25 1.21 -4.88
N MET A 108 2.86 0.30 -5.65
CA MET A 108 4.06 -0.43 -5.24
C MET A 108 5.28 0.49 -5.07
N ALA A 109 5.46 1.47 -5.96
CA ALA A 109 6.53 2.46 -5.82
C ALA A 109 6.36 3.32 -4.55
N PHE A 110 5.14 3.80 -4.28
CA PHE A 110 4.82 4.53 -3.05
C PHE A 110 5.04 3.65 -1.81
N LEU A 111 4.66 2.37 -1.86
CA LEU A 111 4.81 1.44 -0.74
C LEU A 111 6.28 1.19 -0.40
N VAL A 112 7.12 0.92 -1.40
CA VAL A 112 8.56 0.75 -1.20
C VAL A 112 9.17 2.03 -0.63
N LEU A 113 8.83 3.19 -1.19
CA LEU A 113 9.33 4.47 -0.72
C LEU A 113 8.88 4.78 0.71
N ALA A 114 7.62 4.47 1.05
CA ALA A 114 7.06 4.66 2.38
C ALA A 114 7.72 3.75 3.42
N ILE A 115 7.97 2.48 3.09
CA ILE A 115 8.68 1.54 3.96
C ILE A 115 10.11 2.00 4.19
N LEU A 116 10.85 2.32 3.12
CA LEU A 116 12.22 2.81 3.23
C LEU A 116 12.28 4.08 4.09
N PHE A 117 11.39 5.04 3.83
CA PHE A 117 11.30 6.28 4.59
C PHE A 117 10.99 6.02 6.07
N THR A 118 10.05 5.11 6.36
CA THR A 118 9.64 4.78 7.73
C THR A 118 10.76 4.07 8.51
N PHE A 119 11.46 3.13 7.88
CA PHE A 119 12.53 2.37 8.56
C PHE A 119 13.86 3.13 8.66
N THR A 120 14.14 4.06 7.74
CA THR A 120 15.39 4.83 7.74
C THR A 120 15.23 6.18 8.41
N LEU A 121 14.58 7.13 7.73
CA LEU A 121 14.45 8.53 8.13
C LEU A 121 13.54 8.68 9.36
N TYR A 122 12.36 8.08 9.34
CA TYR A 122 11.39 8.22 10.41
C TYR A 122 11.92 7.60 11.71
N ARG A 123 12.43 6.37 11.66
CA ARG A 123 13.07 5.73 12.81
C ARG A 123 14.27 6.53 13.32
N ARG A 124 15.15 7.01 12.44
CA ARG A 124 16.34 7.78 12.86
C ARG A 124 15.95 9.09 13.54
N VAL A 125 14.92 9.78 13.06
CA VAL A 125 14.46 11.05 13.63
C VAL A 125 13.71 10.84 14.93
N THR A 126 12.87 9.82 15.01
CA THR A 126 12.04 9.54 16.19
C THR A 126 12.83 8.93 17.36
N PHE A 127 13.89 8.16 17.08
CA PHE A 127 14.77 7.58 18.11
C PHE A 127 15.99 8.45 18.45
N SER A 128 16.21 9.55 17.72
CA SER A 128 17.24 10.52 18.09
C SER A 128 16.77 11.36 19.28
N LYS A 129 17.68 11.67 20.21
CA LYS A 129 17.39 12.53 21.37
C LYS A 129 16.79 13.86 20.88
N GLU A 130 15.62 14.24 21.40
CA GLU A 130 14.87 15.45 21.00
C GLU A 130 15.73 16.72 21.03
N THR A 131 16.77 16.76 21.88
CA THR A 131 17.72 17.88 21.98
C THR A 131 18.65 18.07 20.78
N ARG A 132 18.77 17.10 19.85
CA ARG A 132 19.62 17.21 18.66
C ARG A 132 18.87 17.57 17.37
N ILE A 133 17.54 17.50 17.36
CA ILE A 133 16.77 17.67 16.12
C ILE A 133 15.87 18.91 16.21
N SER A 134 16.00 19.80 15.22
CA SER A 134 15.12 20.96 15.10
C SER A 134 13.65 20.52 14.98
N PRO A 135 12.71 21.14 15.73
CA PRO A 135 11.29 20.79 15.69
C PRO A 135 10.69 20.95 14.28
N LEU A 136 11.24 21.82 13.44
CA LEU A 136 10.84 21.97 12.04
C LEU A 136 11.13 20.71 11.21
N LYS A 137 12.30 20.07 11.41
CA LYS A 137 12.66 18.83 10.71
C LYS A 137 11.73 17.69 11.11
N LEU A 138 11.39 17.61 12.39
CA LEU A 138 10.49 16.59 12.93
C LEU A 138 9.08 16.71 12.32
N LYS A 139 8.56 17.94 12.17
CA LYS A 139 7.27 18.22 11.50
C LYS A 139 7.29 17.88 10.01
N LEU A 140 8.36 18.24 9.29
CA LEU A 140 8.49 17.94 7.86
C LEU A 140 8.52 16.43 7.60
N VAL A 141 9.27 15.68 8.42
CA VAL A 141 9.34 14.22 8.33
C VAL A 141 7.99 13.58 8.62
N ALA A 142 7.25 14.09 9.61
CA ALA A 142 5.89 13.64 9.90
C ALA A 142 4.92 13.88 8.73
N LEU A 143 4.95 15.07 8.13
CA LEU A 143 4.14 15.41 6.96
C LEU A 143 4.46 14.53 5.74
N LEU A 144 5.75 14.34 5.44
CA LEU A 144 6.17 13.46 4.34
C LEU A 144 5.63 12.03 4.53
N SER A 145 5.70 11.51 5.76
CA SER A 145 5.18 10.18 6.10
C SER A 145 3.69 10.07 5.78
N ILE A 146 2.89 11.06 6.20
CA ILE A 146 1.45 11.10 5.93
C ILE A 146 1.17 11.10 4.43
N VAL A 147 1.89 11.91 3.65
CA VAL A 147 1.70 11.99 2.20
C VAL A 147 2.03 10.66 1.52
N LEU A 148 3.15 10.04 1.90
CA LEU A 148 3.59 8.75 1.38
C LEU A 148 2.55 7.65 1.65
N TRP A 149 2.12 7.51 2.90
CA TRP A 149 1.13 6.49 3.30
C TRP A 149 -0.26 6.76 2.72
N SER A 150 -0.65 8.03 2.58
CA SER A 150 -1.89 8.41 1.88
C SER A 150 -1.82 8.04 0.40
N GLY A 151 -0.66 8.21 -0.26
CA GLY A 151 -0.43 7.77 -1.63
C GLY A 151 -0.61 6.26 -1.81
N VAL A 152 -0.14 5.45 -0.85
CA VAL A 152 -0.35 4.00 -0.85
C VAL A 152 -1.84 3.65 -0.73
N ALA A 153 -2.57 4.31 0.17
CA ALA A 153 -4.00 4.08 0.37
C ALA A 153 -4.85 4.50 -0.85
N LEU A 154 -4.59 5.69 -1.39
CA LEU A 154 -5.25 6.21 -2.60
C LEU A 154 -4.94 5.33 -3.82
N GLY A 155 -3.69 4.87 -3.96
CA GLY A 155 -3.28 3.92 -5.00
C GLY A 155 -4.09 2.62 -4.94
N GLY A 156 -4.46 2.16 -3.74
CA GLY A 156 -5.36 1.02 -3.55
C GLY A 156 -6.74 1.24 -4.19
N ARG A 157 -7.34 2.42 -3.98
CA ARG A 157 -8.65 2.77 -4.56
C ARG A 157 -8.57 3.03 -6.07
N ALA A 158 -7.47 3.62 -6.55
CA ALA A 158 -7.24 3.86 -7.98
C ALA A 158 -7.21 2.58 -8.83
N ILE A 159 -6.84 1.43 -8.25
CA ILE A 159 -6.92 0.11 -8.92
C ILE A 159 -8.38 -0.23 -9.27
N GLY A 160 -9.35 0.15 -8.43
CA GLY A 160 -10.78 -0.05 -8.70
C GLY A 160 -11.28 0.83 -9.86
N TYR A 161 -10.89 2.11 -9.88
CA TYR A 161 -11.30 3.03 -10.94
C TYR A 161 -10.69 2.68 -12.30
N THR A 162 -9.43 2.25 -12.33
CA THR A 162 -8.78 1.81 -13.58
C THR A 162 -9.40 0.53 -14.14
N ARG A 163 -9.98 -0.35 -13.30
CA ARG A 163 -10.81 -1.47 -13.77
C ARG A 163 -12.09 -0.99 -14.45
N GLN A 164 -12.79 0.01 -13.89
CA GLN A 164 -14.03 0.56 -14.46
C GLN A 164 -13.80 1.25 -15.81
N VAL A 165 -12.81 2.14 -15.91
CA VAL A 165 -12.54 2.89 -17.16
C VAL A 165 -12.27 1.94 -18.34
N ARG A 166 -11.47 0.88 -18.13
CA ARG A 166 -11.19 -0.09 -19.20
C ARG A 166 -12.41 -0.93 -19.61
N THR A 167 -13.35 -1.15 -18.69
CA THR A 167 -14.57 -1.90 -18.97
C THR A 167 -15.55 -1.04 -19.78
N GLU A 168 -15.71 0.22 -19.39
CA GLU A 168 -16.49 1.24 -20.11
C GLU A 168 -15.99 1.45 -21.54
N THR A 169 -14.69 1.64 -21.76
CA THR A 169 -14.14 1.81 -23.12
C THR A 169 -14.37 0.57 -23.99
N ARG A 170 -14.30 -0.64 -23.41
CA ARG A 170 -14.48 -1.89 -24.15
C ARG A 170 -15.94 -2.14 -24.51
N ILE A 171 -16.88 -1.80 -23.62
CA ILE A 171 -18.32 -1.83 -23.90
C ILE A 171 -18.66 -0.79 -24.96
N MET A 172 -18.11 0.42 -24.89
CA MET A 172 -18.34 1.47 -25.88
C MET A 172 -17.83 1.05 -27.27
N ILE A 173 -16.66 0.40 -27.36
CA ILE A 173 -16.12 -0.13 -28.62
C ILE A 173 -16.95 -1.30 -29.15
N LEU A 174 -17.44 -2.19 -28.29
CA LEU A 174 -18.28 -3.34 -28.69
C LEU A 174 -19.74 -2.94 -28.98
N ALA A 175 -20.21 -1.83 -28.40
CA ALA A 175 -21.53 -1.26 -28.63
C ALA A 175 -21.55 -0.30 -29.84
N LEU A 176 -20.40 -0.01 -30.46
CA LEU A 176 -20.37 0.67 -31.75
C LEU A 176 -20.87 -0.30 -32.85
N PRO A 177 -21.91 0.07 -33.61
CA PRO A 177 -22.33 -0.74 -34.75
C PRO A 177 -21.17 -0.88 -35.74
N PRO A 178 -21.02 -2.02 -36.44
CA PRO A 178 -19.85 -2.38 -37.27
C PRO A 178 -19.63 -1.51 -38.52
N LYS A 179 -20.22 -0.32 -38.61
CA LYS A 179 -20.22 0.55 -39.80
C LYS A 179 -19.30 1.77 -39.74
N CYS A 180 -18.50 1.96 -38.67
CA CYS A 180 -17.62 3.13 -38.52
C CYS A 180 -16.11 2.85 -38.59
N ILE A 181 -15.70 1.70 -39.14
CA ILE A 181 -14.28 1.40 -39.39
C ILE A 181 -14.11 1.01 -40.87
N SER A 182 -14.23 2.01 -41.74
CA SER A 182 -13.72 1.97 -43.11
C SER A 182 -13.12 3.34 -43.44
N TRP A 183 -11.81 3.45 -43.25
CA TRP A 183 -10.94 4.33 -44.03
C TRP A 183 -9.75 3.48 -44.45
#